data_AF-A0AAD3DFA7-F1
#
_entry.id   AF-A0AAD3DFA7-F1
#
_cell.length_a   1.000
_cell.length_b   1.000
_cell.length_c   1.000
_cell.angle_alpha   90.00
_cell.angle_beta   90.00
_cell.angle_gamma   90.00
#
_symmetry.space_group_name_H-M   'P 1'
#
loop_
_entity.id
_entity.type
_entity.pdbx_description
1 polymer ?
#
loop_
_entity_poly.entity_id
_entity_poly.type
_entity_poly.pdbx_seq_one_letter_code
_entity_poly.pdbx_strand_id
1 'polypeptide(L)'
;MEYAKGLLSRAKELAVQTAQELQQRAAVLEEREIPAAALSPAASLSSSVQSIEARVARFQAELRGSHINLDNLKRLAFHGIPDQGNLRATVWKLLLGYLPLNPEEWGAELARKRTQYHIFCQELIVDPKRAAEEEPQGAGCSGA
;
A
#
# COMPACT_ATOMS: atom_id res chain seq x y z
N MET A 1 -10.45 -68.89 32.65
CA MET A 1 -10.50 -68.29 31.30
C MET A 1 -11.62 -67.24 31.13
N GLU A 2 -12.16 -66.65 32.21
CA GLU A 2 -13.27 -65.67 32.11
C GLU A 2 -12.82 -64.20 32.24
N TYR A 3 -11.60 -63.96 32.72
CA TYR A 3 -11.05 -62.62 32.91
C TYR A 3 -10.77 -61.88 31.59
N ALA A 4 -10.28 -62.59 30.56
CA ALA A 4 -10.00 -62.01 29.23
C ALA A 4 -11.28 -61.59 28.49
N LYS A 5 -12.38 -62.34 28.66
CA LYS A 5 -13.68 -61.97 28.10
C LYS A 5 -14.27 -60.74 28.80
N GLY A 6 -14.13 -60.66 30.13
CA GLY A 6 -14.56 -59.50 30.91
C GLY A 6 -13.79 -58.20 30.55
N LEU A 7 -12.48 -58.30 30.32
CA LEU A 7 -11.64 -57.17 29.89
C LEU A 7 -12.04 -56.66 28.49
N LEU A 8 -12.32 -57.57 27.55
CA LEU A 8 -12.81 -57.20 26.22
C LEU A 8 -14.22 -56.59 26.26
N SER A 9 -15.10 -57.08 27.14
CA SER A 9 -16.44 -56.50 27.31
C SER A 9 -16.35 -55.09 27.87
N ARG A 10 -15.51 -54.89 28.90
CA ARG A 10 -15.32 -53.57 29.53
C ARG A 10 -14.63 -52.58 28.61
N ALA A 11 -13.69 -53.03 27.78
CA ALA A 11 -13.07 -52.19 26.75
C ALA A 11 -14.08 -51.75 25.66
N LYS A 12 -14.99 -52.65 25.25
CA LYS A 12 -16.06 -52.32 24.31
C LYS A 12 -17.05 -51.33 24.93
N GLU A 13 -17.46 -51.53 26.17
CA GLU A 13 -18.36 -50.63 26.89
C GLU A 13 -17.75 -49.22 27.07
N LEU A 14 -16.46 -49.15 27.40
CA LEU A 14 -15.75 -47.87 27.55
C LEU A 14 -15.60 -47.13 26.21
N ALA A 15 -15.38 -47.87 25.11
CA ALA A 15 -15.35 -47.29 23.76
C ALA A 15 -16.71 -46.73 23.35
N VAL A 16 -17.80 -47.44 23.65
CA VAL A 16 -19.18 -46.96 23.40
C VAL A 16 -19.47 -45.72 24.24
N GLN A 17 -19.10 -45.70 25.52
CA GLN A 17 -19.27 -44.51 26.37
C GLN A 17 -18.50 -43.30 25.85
N THR A 18 -17.25 -43.49 25.41
CA THR A 18 -16.42 -42.41 24.85
C THR A 18 -17.02 -41.86 23.55
N ALA A 19 -17.54 -42.73 22.67
CA ALA A 19 -18.21 -42.31 21.45
C ALA A 19 -19.49 -41.52 21.74
N GLN A 20 -20.26 -41.96 22.74
CA GLN A 20 -21.49 -41.28 23.16
C GLN A 20 -21.20 -39.89 23.76
N GLU A 21 -20.12 -39.73 24.54
CA GLU A 21 -19.70 -38.44 25.09
C GLU A 21 -19.24 -37.47 23.99
N LEU A 22 -18.50 -37.95 22.97
CA LEU A 22 -18.11 -37.13 21.83
C LEU A 22 -19.32 -36.66 21.02
N GLN A 23 -20.33 -37.51 20.85
CA GLN A 23 -21.55 -37.16 20.14
C GLN A 23 -22.40 -36.15 20.94
N GLN A 24 -22.45 -36.28 22.27
CA GLN A 24 -23.08 -35.28 23.14
C GLN A 24 -22.33 -33.94 23.14
N ARG A 25 -20.99 -33.95 23.18
CA ARG A 25 -20.18 -32.72 23.05
C ARG A 25 -20.34 -32.06 21.69
N ALA A 26 -20.43 -32.83 20.61
CA ALA A 26 -20.69 -32.30 19.27
C ALA A 26 -22.08 -31.63 19.20
N ALA A 27 -23.12 -32.26 19.75
CA ALA A 27 -24.46 -31.68 19.80
C ALA A 27 -24.53 -30.39 20.66
N VAL A 28 -23.78 -30.32 21.77
CA VAL A 28 -23.73 -29.11 22.62
C VAL A 28 -22.93 -27.96 21.97
N LEU A 29 -21.98 -28.26 21.06
CA LEU A 29 -21.29 -27.24 20.28
C LEU A 29 -22.14 -26.69 19.13
N GLU A 30 -23.13 -27.44 18.65
CA GLU A 30 -24.10 -26.97 17.65
C GLU A 30 -25.12 -25.96 18.24
N GLU A 31 -25.39 -26.00 19.55
CA GLU A 31 -26.23 -25.01 20.26
C GLU A 31 -25.48 -23.69 20.59
N ARG A 32 -24.18 -23.57 20.26
CA ARG A 32 -23.43 -22.30 20.26
C ARG A 32 -23.32 -21.75 18.84
N GLU A 33 -24.45 -21.57 18.17
CA GLU A 33 -24.51 -20.68 17.01
C GLU A 33 -24.25 -19.24 17.44
N ILE A 34 -22.98 -18.84 17.33
CA ILE A 34 -22.63 -17.43 17.17
C ILE A 34 -23.02 -17.09 15.72
N PRO A 35 -23.96 -16.15 15.46
CA PRO A 35 -24.31 -15.79 14.11
C PRO A 35 -23.04 -15.33 13.36
N ALA A 36 -22.84 -15.88 12.16
CA ALA A 36 -21.67 -15.76 11.29
C ALA A 36 -21.40 -14.33 10.74
N ALA A 37 -21.75 -13.29 11.50
CA ALA A 37 -21.57 -11.88 11.17
C ALA A 37 -20.44 -11.19 11.95
N ALA A 38 -19.73 -11.88 12.86
CA ALA A 38 -18.88 -11.22 13.86
C ALA A 38 -17.37 -11.59 13.84
N LEU A 39 -16.82 -12.13 12.75
CA LEU A 39 -15.36 -12.30 12.60
C LEU A 39 -14.87 -11.74 11.26
N SER A 40 -14.95 -10.41 11.14
CA SER A 40 -13.93 -9.64 10.42
C SER A 40 -13.56 -8.41 11.27
N PRO A 41 -12.50 -8.49 12.10
CA PRO A 41 -12.04 -7.35 12.89
C PRO A 41 -11.28 -6.30 12.07
N ALA A 42 -11.28 -6.36 10.72
CA ALA A 42 -10.66 -5.36 9.86
C ALA A 42 -11.64 -4.36 9.23
N ALA A 43 -12.96 -4.57 9.37
CA ALA A 43 -13.98 -3.73 8.71
C ALA A 43 -14.54 -2.60 9.59
N SER A 44 -14.02 -2.40 10.81
CA SER A 44 -14.44 -1.29 11.67
C SER A 44 -13.50 -0.09 11.57
N LEU A 45 -13.42 0.44 10.34
CA LEU A 45 -13.28 1.87 10.08
C LEU A 45 -14.53 2.25 9.28
N SER A 46 -15.69 2.24 9.95
CA SER A 46 -16.93 2.78 9.39
C SER A 46 -16.87 4.32 9.39
N SER A 47 -15.96 4.86 8.59
CA SER A 47 -16.24 6.08 7.85
C SER A 47 -16.87 5.60 6.55
N SER A 48 -18.15 5.91 6.30
CA SER A 48 -18.87 5.67 5.04
C SER A 48 -17.94 5.29 3.88
N VAL A 49 -17.76 3.98 3.65
CA VAL A 49 -16.76 3.47 2.71
C VAL A 49 -17.31 3.72 1.31
N GLN A 50 -17.06 4.92 0.80
CA GLN A 50 -17.27 5.22 -0.61
C GLN A 50 -16.43 4.23 -1.41
N SER A 51 -17.01 3.64 -2.46
CA SER A 51 -16.27 2.73 -3.31
C SER A 51 -15.03 3.43 -3.88
N ILE A 52 -13.97 2.65 -4.15
CA ILE A 52 -12.71 3.18 -4.66
C ILE A 52 -12.95 3.95 -5.98
N GLU A 53 -13.87 3.47 -6.80
CA GLU A 53 -14.26 4.08 -8.07
C GLU A 53 -14.91 5.46 -7.85
N ALA A 54 -15.82 5.56 -6.88
CA ALA A 54 -16.44 6.84 -6.53
C ALA A 54 -15.42 7.86 -6.03
N ARG A 55 -14.40 7.41 -5.28
CA ARG A 55 -13.30 8.27 -4.83
C ARG A 55 -12.43 8.73 -5.99
N VAL A 56 -12.03 7.81 -6.88
CA VAL A 56 -11.27 8.11 -8.09
C VAL A 56 -12.01 9.14 -8.95
N ALA A 57 -13.32 8.98 -9.13
CA ALA A 57 -14.15 9.91 -9.90
C ALA A 57 -14.15 11.32 -9.29
N ARG A 58 -14.22 11.45 -7.96
CA ARG A 58 -14.15 12.76 -7.28
C ARG A 58 -12.80 13.45 -7.49
N PHE A 59 -11.69 12.71 -7.36
CA PHE A 59 -10.37 13.26 -7.65
C PHE A 59 -10.24 13.70 -9.11
N GLN A 60 -10.70 12.88 -10.04
CA GLN A 60 -10.67 13.24 -11.46
C GLN A 60 -11.55 14.46 -11.77
N ALA A 61 -12.70 14.60 -11.13
CA ALA A 61 -13.56 15.76 -11.30
C ALA A 61 -12.85 17.05 -10.85
N GLU A 62 -12.16 17.02 -9.70
CA GLU A 62 -11.39 18.17 -9.21
C GLU A 62 -10.21 18.52 -10.13
N LEU A 63 -9.49 17.51 -10.64
CA LEU A 63 -8.32 17.71 -11.49
C LEU A 63 -8.66 18.14 -12.93
N ARG A 64 -9.90 17.93 -13.39
CA ARG A 64 -10.37 18.37 -14.72
C ARG A 64 -10.72 19.87 -14.76
N GLY A 65 -10.82 20.53 -13.62
CA GLY A 65 -11.09 21.97 -13.56
C GLY A 65 -9.97 22.79 -14.18
N SER A 66 -10.30 23.94 -14.78
CA SER A 66 -9.32 24.89 -15.31
C SER A 66 -8.41 25.46 -14.22
N HIS A 67 -8.92 25.58 -12.99
CA HIS A 67 -8.16 25.97 -11.80
C HIS A 67 -8.52 25.05 -10.64
N ILE A 68 -7.53 24.35 -10.09
CA ILE A 68 -7.74 23.33 -9.06
C ILE A 68 -7.88 23.97 -7.67
N ASN A 69 -8.90 23.58 -6.91
CA ASN A 69 -9.05 24.03 -5.53
C ASN A 69 -8.19 23.17 -4.60
N LEU A 70 -7.08 23.75 -4.12
CA LEU A 70 -6.13 23.05 -3.27
C LEU A 70 -6.74 22.65 -1.92
N ASP A 71 -7.65 23.42 -1.36
CA ASP A 71 -8.27 23.12 -0.06
C ASP A 71 -9.23 21.93 -0.15
N ASN A 72 -10.01 21.85 -1.23
CA ASN A 72 -10.83 20.67 -1.48
C ASN A 72 -9.96 19.43 -1.73
N LEU A 73 -8.87 19.59 -2.49
CA LEU A 73 -7.92 18.52 -2.77
C LEU A 73 -7.26 17.98 -1.49
N LYS A 74 -6.84 18.85 -0.56
CA LYS A 74 -6.31 18.48 0.76
C LYS A 74 -7.32 17.68 1.57
N ARG A 75 -8.58 18.12 1.61
CA ARG A 75 -9.65 17.42 2.33
C ARG A 75 -9.88 16.01 1.79
N LEU A 76 -9.90 15.87 0.47
CA LEU A 76 -10.01 14.57 -0.20
C LEU A 76 -8.79 13.69 0.09
N ALA A 77 -7.58 14.25 0.00
CA ALA A 77 -6.32 13.54 0.22
C ALA A 77 -6.08 13.12 1.68
N PHE A 78 -6.67 13.83 2.66
CA PHE A 78 -6.56 13.50 4.08
C PHE A 78 -7.11 12.10 4.40
N HIS A 79 -8.10 11.64 3.64
CA HIS A 79 -8.71 10.31 3.77
C HIS A 79 -7.95 9.26 2.93
N GLY A 80 -6.78 9.62 2.41
CA GLY A 80 -5.96 8.83 1.49
C GLY A 80 -6.20 9.16 0.02
N ILE A 81 -5.21 8.85 -0.81
CA ILE A 81 -5.25 9.04 -2.26
C ILE A 81 -5.24 7.66 -2.94
N PRO A 82 -6.21 7.34 -3.81
CA PRO A 82 -6.24 6.07 -4.53
C PRO A 82 -5.05 5.94 -5.49
N ASP A 83 -4.55 4.71 -5.67
CA ASP A 83 -3.39 4.41 -6.53
C ASP A 83 -3.74 4.30 -8.02
N GLN A 84 -5.02 4.20 -8.35
CA GLN A 84 -5.48 4.07 -9.72
C GLN A 84 -5.25 5.37 -10.51
N GLY A 85 -4.80 5.23 -11.77
CA GLY A 85 -4.77 6.32 -12.74
C GLY A 85 -3.76 7.45 -12.46
N ASN A 86 -2.60 7.15 -11.87
CA ASN A 86 -1.52 8.13 -11.55
C ASN A 86 -1.98 9.32 -10.68
N LEU A 87 -3.09 9.15 -9.95
CA LEU A 87 -3.67 10.21 -9.11
C LEU A 87 -2.73 10.58 -7.98
N ARG A 88 -2.16 9.60 -7.26
CA ARG A 88 -1.23 9.86 -6.14
C ARG A 88 -0.07 10.77 -6.54
N ALA A 89 0.61 10.45 -7.64
CA ALA A 89 1.71 11.25 -8.14
C ALA A 89 1.30 12.70 -8.48
N THR A 90 0.15 12.87 -9.15
CA THR A 90 -0.35 14.20 -9.54
C THR A 90 -0.78 15.03 -8.34
N VAL A 91 -1.56 14.42 -7.43
CA VAL A 91 -2.06 15.07 -6.22
C VAL A 91 -0.90 15.49 -5.32
N TRP A 92 0.10 14.64 -5.11
CA TRP A 92 1.28 15.02 -4.31
C TRP A 92 2.06 16.17 -4.92
N LYS A 93 2.28 16.17 -6.24
CA LYS A 93 2.94 17.30 -6.90
C LYS A 93 2.19 18.62 -6.67
N LEU A 94 0.85 18.60 -6.64
CA LEU A 94 0.05 19.79 -6.34
C LEU A 94 0.13 20.19 -4.86
N LEU A 95 -0.01 19.22 -3.94
CA LEU A 95 0.05 19.46 -2.50
C LEU A 95 1.41 20.01 -2.04
N LEU A 96 2.49 19.59 -2.70
CA LEU A 96 3.86 20.06 -2.46
C LEU A 96 4.19 21.37 -3.18
N GLY A 97 3.25 21.92 -3.98
CA GLY A 97 3.48 23.13 -4.76
C GLY A 97 4.48 22.97 -5.91
N TYR A 98 4.71 21.74 -6.37
CA TYR A 98 5.58 21.45 -7.51
C TYR A 98 4.92 21.74 -8.86
N LEU A 99 3.60 21.57 -8.94
CA LEU A 99 2.78 21.94 -10.10
C LEU A 99 1.93 23.17 -9.80
N PRO A 100 1.70 24.07 -10.78
CA PRO A 100 0.79 25.19 -10.62
C PRO A 100 -0.67 24.70 -10.54
N LEU A 101 -1.57 25.55 -10.04
CA LEU A 101 -3.00 25.23 -9.91
C LEU A 101 -3.73 25.16 -11.26
N ASN A 102 -3.12 25.72 -12.31
CA ASN A 102 -3.61 25.71 -13.69
C ASN A 102 -3.03 24.49 -14.45
N PRO A 103 -3.85 23.51 -14.86
CA PRO A 103 -3.35 22.31 -15.55
C PRO A 103 -2.71 22.57 -16.91
N GLU A 104 -3.11 23.63 -17.61
CA GLU A 104 -2.55 23.99 -18.93
C GLU A 104 -1.05 24.30 -18.85
N GLU A 105 -0.59 24.83 -17.71
CA GLU A 105 0.80 25.21 -17.49
C GLU A 105 1.69 24.04 -17.05
N TRP A 106 1.11 22.88 -16.73
CA TRP A 106 1.87 21.74 -16.19
C TRP A 106 2.94 21.24 -17.14
N GLY A 107 2.66 21.22 -18.45
CA GLY A 107 3.62 20.76 -19.45
C GLY A 107 4.88 21.63 -19.47
N ALA A 108 4.69 22.95 -19.50
CA ALA A 108 5.78 23.92 -19.53
C ALA A 108 6.59 23.89 -18.23
N GLU A 109 5.91 23.90 -17.07
CA GLU A 109 6.60 23.91 -15.77
C GLU A 109 7.37 22.61 -15.52
N LEU A 110 6.81 21.45 -15.92
CA LEU A 110 7.52 20.18 -15.83
C LEU A 110 8.78 20.15 -16.71
N ALA A 111 8.70 20.64 -17.95
CA ALA A 111 9.84 20.70 -18.84
C ALA A 111 10.95 21.58 -18.24
N ARG A 112 10.57 22.75 -17.71
CA ARG A 112 11.49 23.70 -17.07
C ARG A 112 12.18 23.09 -15.85
N LYS A 113 11.42 22.53 -14.91
CA LYS A 113 11.96 21.91 -13.69
C LYS A 113 12.86 20.71 -13.98
N ARG A 114 12.50 19.86 -14.96
CA ARG A 114 13.32 18.71 -15.38
C ARG A 114 14.63 19.13 -16.02
N THR A 115 14.60 20.15 -16.88
CA THR A 115 15.82 20.72 -17.50
C THR A 115 16.73 21.30 -16.43
N GLN A 116 16.16 22.06 -15.49
CA GLN A 116 16.91 22.62 -14.38
C GLN A 116 17.56 21.54 -13.50
N TYR A 117 16.84 20.45 -13.20
CA TYR A 117 17.42 19.31 -12.49
C TYR A 117 18.61 18.70 -13.26
N HIS A 118 18.50 18.53 -14.58
CA HIS A 118 19.60 18.00 -15.39
C HIS A 118 20.84 18.90 -15.35
N ILE A 119 20.65 20.22 -15.47
CA ILE A 119 21.75 21.20 -15.35
C ILE A 119 22.42 21.09 -13.98
N PHE A 120 21.64 21.06 -12.90
CA PHE A 120 22.19 20.91 -11.55
C PHE A 120 22.92 19.58 -11.35
N CYS A 121 22.45 18.49 -11.94
CA CYS A 121 23.20 17.24 -11.92
C CYS A 121 24.56 17.39 -12.61
N GLN A 122 24.64 18.05 -13.76
CA GLN A 122 25.90 18.26 -14.47
C GLN A 122 26.88 19.17 -13.71
N GLU A 123 26.36 20.21 -13.05
CA GLU A 123 27.19 21.19 -12.35
C GLU A 123 27.63 20.73 -10.95
N LEU A 124 26.76 20.00 -10.24
CA LEU A 124 26.98 19.69 -8.82
C LEU A 124 27.46 18.26 -8.58
N ILE A 125 27.20 17.33 -9.51
CA ILE A 125 27.66 15.95 -9.38
C ILE A 125 28.99 15.82 -10.12
N VAL A 126 30.09 15.84 -9.37
CA VAL A 126 31.41 15.50 -9.91
C VAL A 126 31.46 14.01 -10.15
N ASP A 127 31.50 13.60 -11.41
CA ASP A 127 31.74 12.21 -11.76
C ASP A 127 33.15 11.80 -11.29
N PRO A 128 33.29 10.85 -10.35
CA PRO A 128 34.60 10.45 -9.82
C PRO A 128 35.55 9.93 -10.92
N LYS A 129 35.00 9.42 -12.02
CA LYS A 129 35.75 8.98 -13.20
C LYS A 129 36.35 10.15 -13.98
N ARG A 130 35.60 11.24 -14.13
CA ARG A 130 36.06 12.44 -14.85
C ARG A 130 37.15 13.17 -14.07
N ALA A 131 37.03 13.23 -12.74
CA ALA A 131 38.08 13.77 -11.88
C ALA A 131 39.38 12.96 -11.90
N ALA A 132 39.32 11.65 -12.15
CA ALA A 132 40.51 10.79 -12.25
C ALA A 132 41.20 10.87 -13.63
N GLU A 133 40.52 11.35 -14.67
CA GLU A 133 41.06 11.50 -16.03
C GLU A 133 41.72 12.87 -16.25
N GLU A 134 41.41 13.89 -15.45
CA GLU A 134 42.02 15.24 -15.49
C GLU A 134 43.33 15.35 -14.67
N GLU A 135 44.03 14.24 -14.41
CA GLU A 135 45.42 14.28 -13.95
C GLU A 135 46.34 14.65 -15.14
N PRO A 136 47.07 15.79 -15.09
CA PRO A 136 47.81 16.29 -16.23
C PRO A 136 49.04 15.42 -16.49
N GLN A 137 48.95 14.54 -17.50
CA GLN A 137 50.13 13.97 -18.17
C GLN A 137 50.79 15.06 -19.02
N GLY A 138 51.43 16.01 -18.34
CA GLY A 138 52.02 17.20 -18.94
C GLY A 138 53.27 17.64 -18.18
N ALA A 139 54.11 16.71 -17.72
CA ALA A 139 55.47 16.99 -17.28
C ALA A 139 56.47 16.37 -18.26
N GLY A 140 56.44 16.87 -19.51
CA GLY A 140 57.57 16.72 -20.41
C GLY A 140 58.73 17.58 -19.92
N CYS A 141 59.56 17.05 -19.03
CA CYS A 141 60.90 17.60 -18.78
C CYS A 141 61.77 17.36 -20.03
N SER A 142 61.92 18.39 -20.86
CA SER A 142 62.99 18.48 -21.84
C SER A 142 63.57 19.89 -21.82
N GLY A 143 64.85 19.99 -21.50
CA GLY A 143 65.64 21.21 -21.68
C GLY A 143 66.47 21.62 -20.46
N ALA A 144 67.66 21.03 -20.30
CA ALA A 144 68.96 21.69 -20.38
C ALA A 144 70.06 20.75 -19.86
#